data_AF-A0A7Y2HIQ5-F1
#
_entry.id   AF-A0A7Y2HIQ5-F1
#
_cell.length_a   1.000
_cell.length_b   1.000
_cell.length_c   1.000
_cell.angle_alpha   90.00
_cell.angle_beta   90.00
_cell.angle_gamma   90.00
#
_symmetry.space_group_name_H-M   'P 1'
#
loop_
_entity.id
_entity.type
_entity.pdbx_description
1 polymer ?
#
loop_
_entity_poly.entity_id
_entity_poly.type
_entity_poly.pdbx_seq_one_letter_code
_entity_poly.pdbx_strand_id
1 'polypeptide(L)'
;IEVTTDENIIPYINLETRNGRLELDQKKWIESSGIFKVKVVAPDLKEINNDSWVDLSVYLVGQKKFIARSTISEIKIMGDVGLIEIESEDSDIDITGLEFQSIETSVTGDGKIIVNDVEQINKNGMTTLQEIELNKQSPIFVNARFIDLRIRNNKNQSFSAYVKGPKKDGSYFSYGLNFYKNQVKNERWSVGTKLYKVNGNGLKSEIYTVKQEDDGKTVDLWY
;
A
#
# COMPACT_ATOMS: atom_id res chain seq x y z
N ILE A 1 -17.60 21.06 4.04
CA ILE A 1 -16.16 20.82 3.79
C ILE A 1 -15.42 21.52 4.91
N GLU A 2 -14.49 20.83 5.56
CA GLU A 2 -13.66 21.37 6.63
C GLU A 2 -12.19 21.21 6.19
N VAL A 3 -11.42 22.28 6.29
CA VAL A 3 -10.01 22.31 5.89
C VAL A 3 -9.18 22.74 7.09
N THR A 4 -8.14 21.98 7.40
CA THR A 4 -7.14 22.30 8.42
C THR A 4 -5.78 22.41 7.72
N THR A 5 -5.18 23.58 7.79
CA THR A 5 -3.88 23.90 7.16
C THR A 5 -3.31 25.19 7.76
N ASP A 6 -2.12 25.58 7.32
CA ASP A 6 -1.51 26.88 7.65
C ASP A 6 -2.28 28.04 6.99
N GLU A 7 -2.42 29.16 7.70
CA GLU A 7 -3.19 30.33 7.25
C GLU A 7 -2.71 30.88 5.90
N ASN A 8 -1.41 30.80 5.62
CA ASN A 8 -0.80 31.25 4.37
C ASN A 8 -1.16 30.37 3.16
N ILE A 9 -1.72 29.17 3.36
CA ILE A 9 -2.07 28.22 2.29
C ILE A 9 -3.53 28.38 1.89
N ILE A 10 -4.40 28.79 2.82
CA ILE A 10 -5.85 28.93 2.60
C ILE A 10 -6.20 29.70 1.32
N PRO A 11 -5.57 30.85 0.97
CA PRO A 11 -5.90 31.59 -0.24
C PRO A 11 -5.63 30.83 -1.55
N TYR A 12 -4.74 29.84 -1.49
CA TYR A 12 -4.27 29.07 -2.64
C TYR A 12 -4.98 27.71 -2.78
N ILE A 13 -5.90 27.40 -1.87
CA ILE A 13 -6.77 26.24 -2.03
C ILE A 13 -7.86 26.58 -3.06
N ASN A 14 -8.03 25.70 -4.04
CA ASN A 14 -9.16 25.71 -4.94
C ASN A 14 -10.20 24.70 -4.44
N LEU A 15 -11.41 25.18 -4.19
CA LEU A 15 -12.56 24.38 -3.78
C LEU A 15 -13.73 24.81 -4.65
N GLU A 16 -14.02 24.03 -5.69
CA GLU A 16 -15.12 24.33 -6.60
C GLU A 16 -16.14 23.21 -6.62
N THR A 17 -17.41 23.58 -6.45
CA THR A 17 -18.52 22.63 -6.64
C THR A 17 -19.29 22.99 -7.90
N ARG A 18 -19.30 22.09 -8.89
CA ARG A 18 -20.04 22.28 -10.15
C ARG A 18 -20.70 20.98 -10.56
N ASN A 19 -21.99 21.03 -10.91
CA ASN A 19 -22.76 19.89 -11.42
C ASN A 19 -22.67 18.62 -10.54
N GLY A 20 -22.68 18.79 -9.22
CA GLY A 20 -22.58 17.66 -8.28
C GLY A 20 -21.16 17.09 -8.09
N ARG A 21 -20.14 17.69 -8.72
CA ARG A 21 -18.73 17.37 -8.51
C ARG A 21 -18.10 18.41 -7.59
N LEU A 22 -17.32 17.94 -6.61
CA LEU A 22 -16.37 18.77 -5.87
C LEU A 22 -14.99 18.58 -6.49
N GLU A 23 -14.35 19.68 -6.82
CA GLU A 23 -12.95 19.76 -7.23
C GLU A 23 -12.16 20.42 -6.10
N LEU A 24 -11.17 19.69 -5.60
CA LEU A 24 -10.18 20.16 -4.64
C LEU A 24 -8.85 20.17 -5.36
N ASP A 25 -8.26 21.35 -5.51
CA ASP A 25 -6.98 21.52 -6.19
C ASP A 25 -6.20 22.66 -5.51
N GLN A 26 -4.96 22.88 -5.92
CA GLN A 26 -4.13 23.96 -5.46
C GLN A 26 -3.91 24.98 -6.59
N LYS A 27 -4.34 26.23 -6.38
CA LYS A 27 -4.09 27.33 -7.33
C LYS A 27 -2.61 27.62 -7.52
N LYS A 28 -1.80 27.29 -6.50
CA LYS A 28 -0.35 27.48 -6.49
C LYS A 28 0.28 26.51 -5.50
N TRP A 29 1.34 25.81 -5.94
CA TRP A 29 2.11 24.95 -5.05
C TRP A 29 2.79 25.74 -3.94
N ILE A 30 2.45 25.39 -2.70
CA ILE A 30 3.03 25.90 -1.47
C ILE A 30 3.19 24.72 -0.52
N GLU A 31 4.42 24.51 -0.06
CA GLU A 31 4.72 23.53 0.97
C GLU A 31 4.09 23.96 2.30
N SER A 32 3.35 23.04 2.94
CA SER A 32 2.86 23.28 4.28
C SER A 32 3.95 23.09 5.31
N SER A 33 4.02 24.01 6.25
CA SER A 33 4.81 23.88 7.47
C SER A 33 4.14 23.00 8.52
N GLY A 34 2.87 22.63 8.29
CA GLY A 34 2.02 21.87 9.21
C GLY A 34 1.17 20.80 8.53
N ILE A 35 0.09 20.40 9.21
CA ILE A 35 -0.82 19.36 8.73
C ILE A 35 -1.76 19.98 7.69
N PHE A 36 -1.80 19.41 6.48
CA PHE A 36 -2.85 19.67 5.50
C PHE A 36 -3.89 18.55 5.56
N LYS A 37 -5.12 18.87 5.96
CA LYS A 37 -6.22 17.90 6.07
C LYS A 37 -7.51 18.49 5.53
N VAL A 38 -8.19 17.73 4.68
CA VAL A 38 -9.52 18.09 4.17
C VAL A 38 -10.51 17.00 4.57
N LYS A 39 -11.63 17.42 5.15
CA LYS A 39 -12.76 16.55 5.48
C LYS A 39 -13.98 16.99 4.68
N VAL A 40 -14.49 16.07 3.86
CA VAL A 40 -15.68 16.27 3.04
C VAL A 40 -16.78 15.34 3.53
N VAL A 41 -17.99 15.87 3.65
CA VAL A 41 -19.21 15.08 3.86
C VAL A 41 -19.99 15.15 2.55
N ALA A 42 -20.16 14.00 1.91
CA ALA A 42 -20.83 13.87 0.62
C ALA A 42 -21.91 12.77 0.72
N PRO A 43 -23.20 13.13 0.84
CA PRO A 43 -24.27 12.16 1.14
C PRO A 43 -24.58 11.20 -0.02
N ASP A 44 -24.16 11.52 -1.25
CA ASP A 44 -24.36 10.69 -2.45
C ASP A 44 -23.07 10.57 -3.25
N LEU A 45 -21.95 10.25 -2.58
CA LEU A 45 -20.65 10.12 -3.22
C LEU A 45 -20.62 8.85 -4.10
N LYS A 46 -20.46 9.04 -5.42
CA LYS A 46 -20.44 7.95 -6.40
C LYS A 46 -19.05 7.67 -6.99
N GLU A 47 -18.18 8.67 -6.98
CA GLU A 47 -16.88 8.60 -7.64
C GLU A 47 -15.85 9.40 -6.85
N ILE A 48 -14.64 8.84 -6.78
CA ILE A 48 -13.42 9.55 -6.44
C ILE A 48 -12.44 9.49 -7.61
N ASN A 49 -11.78 10.60 -7.86
CA ASN A 49 -10.70 10.70 -8.84
C ASN A 49 -9.56 11.48 -8.18
N ASN A 50 -8.41 10.82 -8.03
CA ASN A 50 -7.25 11.36 -7.37
C ASN A 50 -6.01 11.22 -8.25
N ASP A 51 -5.30 12.32 -8.49
CA ASP A 51 -4.06 12.34 -9.26
C ASP A 51 -2.85 12.81 -8.43
N SER A 52 -3.03 12.90 -7.11
CA SER A 52 -2.13 13.58 -6.19
C SER A 52 -1.64 12.65 -5.08
N TRP A 53 -0.41 12.88 -4.60
CA TRP A 53 0.19 12.16 -3.47
C TRP A 53 -0.52 12.51 -2.15
N VAL A 54 -1.59 11.79 -1.83
CA VAL A 54 -2.38 12.00 -0.62
C VAL A 54 -2.73 10.68 0.05
N ASP A 55 -2.92 10.71 1.36
CA ASP A 55 -3.58 9.62 2.09
C ASP A 55 -5.09 9.88 2.06
N LEU A 56 -5.83 9.15 1.23
CA LEU A 56 -7.27 9.32 1.08
C LEU A 56 -8.02 8.23 1.86
N SER A 57 -8.93 8.63 2.72
CA SER A 57 -9.84 7.71 3.40
C SER A 57 -11.29 8.04 3.10
N VAL A 58 -12.04 7.06 2.59
CA VAL A 58 -13.45 7.15 2.27
C VAL A 58 -14.21 6.15 3.14
N TYR A 59 -15.11 6.64 3.96
CA TYR A 59 -15.88 5.83 4.91
C TYR A 59 -17.37 5.93 4.62
N LEU A 60 -18.11 4.90 5.03
CA LEU A 60 -19.57 4.85 4.98
C LEU A 60 -20.10 5.00 3.55
N VAL A 61 -19.40 4.43 2.57
CA VAL A 61 -19.92 4.34 1.19
C VAL A 61 -21.13 3.41 1.19
N GLY A 62 -22.23 3.85 0.60
CA GLY A 62 -23.49 3.11 0.51
C GLY A 62 -24.12 3.30 -0.86
N GLN A 63 -23.64 2.59 -1.87
CA GLN A 63 -23.98 2.86 -3.28
C GLN A 63 -24.20 1.59 -4.09
N LYS A 64 -25.11 1.65 -5.08
CA LYS A 64 -25.25 0.53 -6.03
C LYS A 64 -23.98 0.31 -6.86
N LYS A 65 -23.31 1.41 -7.22
CA LYS A 65 -22.05 1.43 -7.96
C LYS A 65 -21.18 2.53 -7.40
N PHE A 66 -19.91 2.23 -7.17
CA PHE A 66 -18.89 3.18 -6.74
C PHE A 66 -17.66 3.08 -7.64
N ILE A 67 -17.05 4.22 -7.96
CA ILE A 67 -15.87 4.29 -8.83
C ILE A 67 -14.71 4.94 -8.08
N ALA A 68 -13.55 4.28 -8.09
CA ALA A 68 -12.31 4.79 -7.54
C ALA A 68 -11.22 4.84 -8.61
N ARG A 69 -10.74 6.05 -8.92
CA ARG A 69 -9.61 6.26 -9.82
C ARG A 69 -8.46 6.91 -9.08
N SER A 70 -7.28 6.34 -9.20
CA SER A 70 -6.07 6.93 -8.62
C SER A 70 -4.82 6.69 -9.45
N THR A 71 -4.07 7.75 -9.70
CA THR A 71 -2.75 7.62 -10.33
C THR A 71 -1.66 7.39 -9.29
N ILE A 72 -1.63 8.15 -8.18
CA ILE A 72 -0.54 8.03 -7.20
C ILE A 72 -0.95 8.37 -5.76
N SER A 73 -1.38 7.37 -4.99
CA SER A 73 -1.79 7.57 -3.59
C SER A 73 -1.95 6.28 -2.80
N GLU A 74 -2.14 6.42 -1.48
CA GLU A 74 -2.71 5.37 -0.64
C GLU A 74 -4.19 5.70 -0.38
N ILE A 75 -5.09 4.81 -0.80
CA ILE A 75 -6.54 4.98 -0.63
C ILE A 75 -7.09 3.86 0.25
N LYS A 76 -7.90 4.23 1.23
CA LYS A 76 -8.72 3.30 2.02
C LYS A 76 -10.20 3.54 1.81
N ILE A 77 -10.94 2.50 1.46
CA ILE A 77 -12.39 2.57 1.22
C ILE A 77 -13.12 1.59 2.13
N MET A 78 -14.16 2.08 2.81
CA MET A 78 -15.00 1.28 3.72
C MET A 78 -16.49 1.57 3.51
N GLY A 79 -17.32 0.53 3.58
CA GLY A 79 -18.76 0.65 3.39
C GLY A 79 -19.41 -0.61 2.81
N ASP A 80 -20.54 -0.41 2.14
CA ASP A 80 -21.31 -1.44 1.41
C ASP A 80 -21.64 -0.92 0.01
N VAL A 81 -21.32 -1.71 -1.02
CA VAL A 81 -21.62 -1.37 -2.41
C VAL A 81 -22.11 -2.57 -3.20
N GLY A 82 -22.87 -2.33 -4.28
CA GLY A 82 -23.17 -3.39 -5.25
C GLY A 82 -21.93 -3.75 -6.08
N LEU A 83 -21.52 -2.80 -6.92
CA LEU A 83 -20.35 -2.88 -7.79
C LEU A 83 -19.31 -1.84 -7.39
N ILE A 84 -18.03 -2.23 -7.32
CA ILE A 84 -16.91 -1.29 -7.27
C ILE A 84 -16.03 -1.39 -8.52
N GLU A 85 -15.76 -0.26 -9.15
CA GLU A 85 -14.81 -0.11 -10.25
C GLU A 85 -13.56 0.60 -9.76
N ILE A 86 -12.39 0.00 -9.98
CA ILE A 86 -11.10 0.53 -9.51
C ILE A 86 -10.13 0.66 -10.68
N GLU A 87 -9.61 1.87 -10.88
CA GLU A 87 -8.48 2.14 -11.77
C GLU A 87 -7.31 2.64 -10.91
N SER A 88 -6.21 1.88 -10.89
CA SER A 88 -4.98 2.21 -10.17
C SER A 88 -3.78 2.19 -11.11
N GLU A 89 -2.92 3.21 -11.05
CA GLU A 89 -1.62 3.21 -11.76
C GLU A 89 -0.46 2.96 -10.80
N ASP A 90 -0.08 3.93 -9.96
CA ASP A 90 0.95 3.76 -8.93
C ASP A 90 0.33 3.95 -7.54
N SER A 91 -0.89 3.43 -7.36
CA SER A 91 -1.67 3.61 -6.15
C SER A 91 -1.97 2.32 -5.41
N ASP A 92 -1.89 2.38 -4.09
CA ASP A 92 -2.28 1.31 -3.19
C ASP A 92 -3.72 1.56 -2.73
N ILE A 93 -4.66 0.67 -3.08
CA ILE A 93 -6.07 0.81 -2.75
C ILE A 93 -6.51 -0.34 -1.82
N ASP A 94 -6.75 -0.01 -0.56
CA ASP A 94 -7.26 -0.91 0.48
C ASP A 94 -8.79 -0.86 0.56
N ILE A 95 -9.42 -1.96 0.15
CA ILE A 95 -10.88 -2.16 0.25
C ILE A 95 -11.23 -3.30 1.21
N THR A 96 -10.34 -3.65 2.13
CA THR A 96 -10.57 -4.72 3.11
C THR A 96 -11.80 -4.45 3.99
N GLY A 97 -12.14 -3.18 4.24
CA GLY A 97 -13.33 -2.78 4.98
C GLY A 97 -14.57 -2.52 4.13
N LEU A 98 -14.57 -2.91 2.85
CA LEU A 98 -15.67 -2.73 1.92
C LEU A 98 -16.38 -4.06 1.67
N GLU A 99 -17.69 -4.09 1.89
CA GLU A 99 -18.57 -5.16 1.42
C GLU A 99 -19.00 -4.85 -0.01
N PHE A 100 -18.84 -5.81 -0.93
CA PHE A 100 -19.28 -5.65 -2.32
C PHE A 100 -19.88 -6.95 -2.89
N GLN A 101 -20.62 -6.85 -3.99
CA GLN A 101 -21.15 -8.01 -4.76
C GLN A 101 -20.29 -8.34 -5.99
N SER A 102 -19.66 -7.32 -6.59
CA SER A 102 -18.80 -7.47 -7.75
C SER A 102 -17.73 -6.36 -7.76
N ILE A 103 -16.60 -6.68 -8.37
CA ILE A 103 -15.48 -5.76 -8.53
C ILE A 103 -14.94 -5.83 -9.96
N GLU A 104 -14.63 -4.67 -10.54
CA GLU A 104 -13.91 -4.52 -11.79
C GLU A 104 -12.65 -3.70 -11.53
N THR A 105 -11.49 -4.19 -11.97
CA THR A 105 -10.20 -3.54 -11.64
C THR A 105 -9.29 -3.43 -12.85
N SER A 106 -8.59 -2.30 -12.96
CA SER A 106 -7.41 -2.12 -13.78
C SER A 106 -6.27 -1.63 -12.88
N VAL A 107 -5.16 -2.36 -12.87
CA VAL A 107 -3.93 -1.95 -12.18
C VAL A 107 -2.84 -1.86 -13.23
N THR A 108 -2.26 -0.68 -13.40
CA THR A 108 -1.03 -0.44 -14.17
C THR A 108 0.10 -0.15 -13.18
N GLY A 109 1.31 0.23 -13.63
CA GLY A 109 2.38 0.68 -12.73
C GLY A 109 2.78 -0.26 -11.58
N ASP A 110 3.16 0.33 -10.44
CA ASP A 110 3.52 -0.36 -9.19
C ASP A 110 2.35 -0.41 -8.17
N GLY A 111 1.14 -0.02 -8.57
CA GLY A 111 -0.04 0.00 -7.72
C GLY A 111 -0.51 -1.39 -7.29
N LYS A 112 -1.36 -1.46 -6.25
CA LYS A 112 -2.00 -2.70 -5.81
C LYS A 112 -3.39 -2.47 -5.26
N ILE A 113 -4.20 -3.52 -5.27
CA ILE A 113 -5.53 -3.52 -4.63
C ILE A 113 -5.55 -4.60 -3.55
N ILE A 114 -5.89 -4.22 -2.32
CA ILE A 114 -5.94 -5.10 -1.14
C ILE A 114 -7.40 -5.43 -0.82
N VAL A 115 -7.74 -6.72 -0.81
CA VAL A 115 -9.10 -7.24 -0.63
C VAL A 115 -9.14 -8.35 0.42
N ASN A 116 -10.24 -8.49 1.17
CA ASN A 116 -10.32 -9.41 2.31
C ASN A 116 -10.73 -10.87 1.96
N ASP A 117 -11.40 -11.12 0.83
CA ASP A 117 -11.68 -12.48 0.31
C ASP A 117 -12.26 -12.42 -1.13
N VAL A 118 -11.98 -13.41 -1.98
CA VAL A 118 -12.12 -13.35 -3.45
C VAL A 118 -13.09 -14.38 -4.06
N GLU A 119 -13.92 -15.03 -3.26
CA GLU A 119 -14.95 -15.94 -3.81
C GLU A 119 -15.95 -15.26 -4.79
N GLN A 120 -15.94 -13.93 -4.92
CA GLN A 120 -16.82 -13.17 -5.84
C GLN A 120 -16.19 -12.68 -7.15
N ILE A 121 -14.86 -12.74 -7.34
CA ILE A 121 -14.21 -12.18 -8.55
C ILE A 121 -14.48 -13.05 -9.81
N ASN A 122 -14.85 -14.32 -9.63
CA ASN A 122 -14.85 -15.32 -10.71
C ASN A 122 -16.16 -15.45 -11.52
N LYS A 123 -17.14 -14.54 -11.40
CA LYS A 123 -18.44 -14.78 -12.06
C LYS A 123 -18.75 -14.02 -13.34
N ASN A 124 -18.12 -12.89 -13.72
CA ASN A 124 -18.66 -12.12 -14.86
C ASN A 124 -17.75 -11.16 -15.66
N GLY A 125 -16.42 -11.30 -15.74
CA GLY A 125 -15.71 -10.64 -16.86
C GLY A 125 -14.23 -10.31 -16.66
N MET A 126 -13.53 -10.25 -17.80
CA MET A 126 -12.09 -10.00 -18.02
C MET A 126 -11.37 -9.23 -16.89
N THR A 127 -10.48 -9.93 -16.19
CA THR A 127 -9.43 -9.31 -15.39
C THR A 127 -8.12 -9.37 -16.18
N THR A 128 -7.52 -8.22 -16.49
CA THR A 128 -6.11 -8.17 -16.90
C THR A 128 -5.29 -8.26 -15.63
N LEU A 129 -4.91 -9.49 -15.27
CA LEU A 129 -4.25 -9.83 -14.01
C LEU A 129 -2.77 -9.41 -14.04
N GLN A 130 -2.48 -8.21 -13.55
CA GLN A 130 -1.19 -7.90 -12.95
C GLN A 130 -1.46 -7.59 -11.47
N GLU A 131 -1.18 -8.59 -10.62
CA GLU A 131 -1.13 -8.54 -9.15
C GLU A 131 -2.39 -8.08 -8.36
N ILE A 132 -3.36 -8.99 -8.23
CA ILE A 132 -4.27 -8.98 -7.07
C ILE A 132 -3.60 -9.77 -5.94
N GLU A 133 -3.18 -9.11 -4.85
CA GLU A 133 -2.77 -9.80 -3.63
C GLU A 133 -4.01 -10.27 -2.86
N LEU A 134 -4.26 -11.58 -2.94
CA LEU A 134 -5.37 -12.24 -2.24
C LEU A 134 -5.04 -12.37 -0.75
N ASN A 135 -5.76 -11.66 0.11
CA ASN A 135 -5.69 -11.88 1.54
C ASN A 135 -6.52 -13.11 1.91
N LYS A 136 -5.98 -14.32 1.70
CA LYS A 136 -6.60 -15.52 2.25
C LYS A 136 -6.45 -15.49 3.77
N GLN A 137 -7.57 -15.24 4.43
CA GLN A 137 -7.74 -14.95 5.85
C GLN A 137 -7.46 -13.48 6.15
N SER A 138 -8.43 -12.85 6.83
CA SER A 138 -8.26 -11.56 7.50
C SER A 138 -6.86 -11.46 8.10
N PRO A 139 -6.19 -10.29 8.10
CA PRO A 139 -5.02 -10.15 8.94
C PRO A 139 -5.55 -10.25 10.37
N ILE A 140 -5.48 -11.46 10.93
CA ILE A 140 -5.15 -11.66 12.34
C ILE A 140 -4.05 -10.65 12.55
N PHE A 141 -4.24 -9.67 13.44
CA PHE A 141 -3.16 -8.80 13.89
C PHE A 141 -1.91 -9.67 14.06
N VAL A 142 -1.02 -9.68 13.06
CA VAL A 142 0.24 -10.40 13.18
C VAL A 142 1.01 -9.45 14.04
N ASN A 143 0.88 -9.63 15.35
CA ASN A 143 1.71 -8.98 16.34
C ASN A 143 3.14 -9.28 15.88
N ALA A 144 3.75 -8.32 15.17
CA ALA A 144 4.95 -8.54 14.40
C ALA A 144 6.02 -8.96 15.40
N ARG A 145 6.26 -10.27 15.46
CA ARG A 145 7.16 -10.86 16.43
C ARG A 145 8.55 -10.63 15.90
N PHE A 146 9.23 -9.66 16.49
CA PHE A 146 10.64 -9.43 16.24
C PHE A 146 11.44 -10.55 16.90
N ILE A 147 12.31 -11.16 16.10
CA ILE A 147 13.27 -12.17 16.53
C ILE A 147 14.68 -11.67 16.26
N ASP A 148 15.64 -12.17 17.03
CA ASP A 148 17.05 -11.90 16.77
C ASP A 148 17.59 -13.00 15.86
N LEU A 149 18.18 -12.64 14.73
CA LEU A 149 18.74 -13.61 13.79
C LEU A 149 20.10 -13.16 13.26
N ARG A 150 20.90 -14.14 12.84
CA ARG A 150 22.19 -13.92 12.21
C ARG A 150 22.09 -14.32 10.76
N ILE A 151 22.36 -13.40 9.84
CA ILE A 151 22.30 -13.69 8.41
C ILE A 151 23.70 -13.72 7.85
N ARG A 152 24.05 -14.84 7.22
CA ARG A 152 25.37 -15.08 6.63
C ARG A 152 25.28 -15.10 5.11
N ASN A 153 26.07 -14.22 4.49
CA ASN A 153 26.42 -14.38 3.10
C ASN A 153 27.48 -15.46 2.98
N ASN A 154 27.08 -16.71 2.76
CA ASN A 154 27.97 -17.85 2.58
C ASN A 154 28.55 -17.97 1.16
N LYS A 155 28.41 -16.95 0.31
CA LYS A 155 29.10 -16.85 -0.99
C LYS A 155 30.38 -16.03 -0.90
N ASN A 156 31.34 -16.35 -1.76
CA ASN A 156 32.59 -15.61 -1.94
C ASN A 156 32.42 -14.35 -2.83
N GLN A 157 31.25 -13.72 -2.80
CA GLN A 157 30.93 -12.51 -3.55
C GLN A 157 30.10 -11.56 -2.69
N SER A 158 30.41 -10.27 -2.76
CA SER A 158 29.61 -9.23 -2.11
C SER A 158 28.36 -8.92 -2.93
N PHE A 159 27.27 -8.52 -2.28
CA PHE A 159 26.07 -8.06 -2.96
C PHE A 159 25.30 -7.02 -2.15
N SER A 160 24.55 -6.19 -2.86
CA SER A 160 23.60 -5.26 -2.24
C SER A 160 22.24 -5.93 -2.06
N ALA A 161 21.61 -5.64 -0.95
CA ALA A 161 20.35 -6.21 -0.56
C ALA A 161 19.36 -5.11 -0.13
N TYR A 162 18.08 -5.46 -0.20
CA TYR A 162 16.97 -4.66 0.27
C TYR A 162 16.13 -5.52 1.20
N VAL A 163 15.71 -4.96 2.33
CA VAL A 163 14.87 -5.64 3.32
C VAL A 163 13.52 -4.96 3.36
N LYS A 164 12.44 -5.75 3.43
CA LYS A 164 11.09 -5.26 3.69
C LYS A 164 10.40 -6.20 4.68
N GLY A 165 9.92 -5.68 5.80
CA GLY A 165 9.28 -6.50 6.83
C GLY A 165 8.12 -5.80 7.53
N PRO A 166 7.16 -6.55 8.09
CA PRO A 166 6.00 -5.99 8.77
C PRO A 166 6.36 -5.37 10.12
N LYS A 167 5.71 -4.26 10.49
CA LYS A 167 5.77 -3.65 11.82
C LYS A 167 4.55 -4.04 12.65
N LYS A 168 4.61 -3.76 13.96
CA LYS A 168 3.52 -4.05 14.90
C LYS A 168 2.23 -3.27 14.61
N ASP A 169 2.35 -2.11 13.96
CA ASP A 169 1.23 -1.23 13.59
C ASP A 169 0.60 -1.59 12.24
N GLY A 170 1.05 -2.68 11.60
CA GLY A 170 0.59 -3.10 10.28
C GLY A 170 1.29 -2.42 9.09
N SER A 171 2.09 -1.37 9.34
CA SER A 171 2.95 -0.77 8.32
C SER A 171 4.19 -1.64 8.04
N TYR A 172 5.04 -1.25 7.09
CA TYR A 172 6.29 -1.94 6.78
C TYR A 172 7.51 -1.12 7.19
N PHE A 173 8.60 -1.78 7.58
CA PHE A 173 9.93 -1.19 7.60
C PHE A 173 10.70 -1.65 6.36
N SER A 174 11.57 -0.79 5.85
CA SER A 174 12.49 -1.19 4.79
C SER A 174 13.79 -0.40 4.83
N TYR A 175 14.87 -1.02 4.35
CA TYR A 175 16.16 -0.38 4.18
C TYR A 175 17.08 -1.19 3.26
N GLY A 176 18.11 -0.52 2.72
CA GLY A 176 19.18 -1.17 1.98
C GLY A 176 20.31 -1.62 2.91
N LEU A 177 20.94 -2.74 2.60
CA LEU A 177 22.12 -3.23 3.31
C LEU A 177 23.07 -3.94 2.34
N ASN A 178 24.37 -3.85 2.59
CA ASN A 178 25.39 -4.52 1.80
C ASN A 178 25.93 -5.72 2.57
N PHE A 179 26.05 -6.85 1.89
CA PHE A 179 26.72 -8.05 2.39
C PHE A 179 28.08 -8.18 1.73
N TYR A 180 29.15 -8.16 2.53
CA TYR A 180 30.48 -8.53 2.06
C TYR A 180 30.65 -10.06 2.03
N LYS A 181 31.71 -10.52 1.38
CA LYS A 181 32.08 -11.94 1.29
C LYS A 181 32.15 -12.57 2.69
N ASN A 182 31.48 -13.71 2.90
CA ASN A 182 31.45 -14.44 4.17
C ASN A 182 30.96 -13.64 5.39
N GLN A 183 30.33 -12.48 5.19
CA GLN A 183 29.89 -11.62 6.27
C GLN A 183 28.68 -12.22 6.99
N VAL A 184 28.70 -12.13 8.32
CA VAL A 184 27.53 -12.37 9.19
C VAL A 184 27.05 -11.04 9.73
N LYS A 185 25.74 -10.78 9.63
CA LYS A 185 25.08 -9.62 10.23
C LYS A 185 24.10 -10.08 11.31
N ASN A 186 24.15 -9.42 12.46
CA ASN A 186 23.16 -9.59 13.52
C ASN A 186 22.03 -8.60 13.24
N GLU A 187 20.82 -9.10 13.08
CA GLU A 187 19.65 -8.29 12.74
C GLU A 187 18.50 -8.65 13.67
N ARG A 188 17.57 -7.70 13.86
CA ARG A 188 16.34 -7.91 14.61
C ARG A 188 15.15 -7.61 13.72
N TRP A 189 14.60 -8.65 13.09
CA TRP A 189 13.54 -8.54 12.11
C TRP A 189 12.27 -9.22 12.58
N SER A 190 11.13 -8.75 12.08
CA SER A 190 9.86 -9.43 12.31
C SER A 190 9.78 -10.71 11.47
N VAL A 191 9.13 -11.73 12.00
CA VAL A 191 8.73 -12.91 11.22
C VAL A 191 7.94 -12.46 9.98
N GLY A 192 8.26 -13.03 8.82
CA GLY A 192 7.72 -12.61 7.52
C GLY A 192 8.53 -11.53 6.81
N THR A 193 9.61 -11.02 7.42
CA THR A 193 10.53 -10.08 6.74
C THR A 193 11.19 -10.76 5.54
N LYS A 194 11.14 -10.09 4.39
CA LYS A 194 11.73 -10.54 3.13
C LYS A 194 13.04 -9.82 2.86
N LEU A 195 14.05 -10.60 2.46
CA LEU A 195 15.35 -10.13 2.02
C LEU A 195 15.48 -10.34 0.51
N TYR A 196 15.84 -9.29 -0.18
CA TYR A 196 16.01 -9.26 -1.62
C TYR A 196 17.45 -8.96 -1.99
N LYS A 197 18.00 -9.66 -2.98
CA LYS A 197 19.21 -9.23 -3.67
C LYS A 197 18.85 -8.17 -4.70
N VAL A 198 19.61 -7.08 -4.73
CA VAL A 198 19.48 -6.01 -5.72
C VAL A 198 20.52 -6.23 -6.83
N ASN A 199 20.06 -6.30 -8.07
CA ASN A 199 20.94 -6.42 -9.24
C ASN A 199 21.42 -5.04 -9.71
N GLY A 200 22.38 -4.99 -10.64
CA GLY A 200 22.98 -3.74 -11.14
C GLY A 200 21.97 -2.74 -11.72
N ASN A 201 20.80 -3.21 -12.15
CA ASN A 201 19.72 -2.39 -12.71
C ASN A 201 18.64 -2.02 -11.66
N GLY A 202 18.88 -2.27 -10.37
CA GLY A 202 17.91 -2.00 -9.29
C GLY A 202 16.81 -3.06 -9.10
N LEU A 203 16.66 -3.99 -10.04
CA LEU A 203 15.71 -5.11 -9.92
C LEU A 203 16.01 -5.97 -8.69
N LYS A 204 14.94 -6.33 -7.97
CA LYS A 204 14.98 -7.06 -6.70
C LYS A 204 14.58 -8.52 -6.92
N SER A 205 15.35 -9.45 -6.37
CA SER A 205 15.01 -10.88 -6.35
C SER A 205 14.99 -11.36 -4.91
N GLU A 206 13.87 -11.94 -4.46
CA GLU A 206 13.76 -12.49 -3.10
C GLU A 206 14.76 -13.63 -2.93
N ILE A 207 15.56 -13.56 -1.87
CA ILE A 207 16.57 -14.58 -1.54
C ILE A 207 16.28 -15.27 -0.21
N TYR A 208 15.47 -14.65 0.65
CA TYR A 208 15.12 -15.22 1.94
C TYR A 208 13.87 -14.58 2.54
N THR A 209 13.12 -15.36 3.31
CA THR A 209 12.01 -14.89 4.15
C THR A 209 12.23 -15.40 5.57
N VAL A 210 12.19 -14.48 6.54
CA VAL A 210 12.36 -14.76 7.98
C VAL A 210 11.19 -15.58 8.51
N LYS A 211 11.49 -16.69 9.17
CA LYS A 211 10.55 -17.59 9.83
C LYS A 211 10.72 -17.54 11.34
N GLN A 212 9.71 -18.03 12.06
CA GLN A 212 9.74 -18.09 13.51
C GLN A 212 10.87 -18.99 14.02
N GLU A 213 11.23 -20.04 13.27
CA GLU A 213 12.27 -20.98 13.66
C GLU A 213 13.68 -20.40 13.60
N ASP A 214 13.88 -19.21 13.03
CA ASP A 214 15.20 -18.58 12.86
C ASP A 214 15.68 -17.83 14.10
N ASP A 215 14.83 -17.73 15.13
CA ASP A 215 15.11 -17.02 16.38
C ASP A 215 16.39 -17.57 17.05
N GLY A 216 17.38 -16.71 17.21
CA GLY A 216 18.72 -17.01 17.73
C GLY A 216 19.67 -17.73 16.75
N LYS A 217 19.23 -18.10 15.54
CA LYS A 217 20.01 -18.92 14.60
C LYS A 217 20.84 -18.10 13.61
N THR A 218 21.82 -18.78 13.02
CA THR A 218 22.54 -18.30 11.83
C THR A 218 21.94 -18.93 10.58
N VAL A 219 21.51 -18.09 9.65
CA VAL A 219 20.88 -18.45 8.39
C VAL A 219 21.88 -18.22 7.25
N ASP A 220 22.07 -19.24 6.41
CA ASP A 220 22.81 -19.13 5.16
C ASP A 220 21.89 -18.70 4.03
N LEU A 221 22.30 -17.67 3.29
CA LEU A 221 21.50 -17.10 2.21
C LEU A 221 21.55 -17.88 0.90
N TRP A 222 22.50 -18.80 0.77
CA TRP A 222 22.72 -19.53 -0.47
C TRP A 222 22.87 -21.02 -0.19
N TYR A 223 22.30 -21.85 -1.05
CA TYR A 223 22.52 -23.29 -1.07
C TYR A 223 23.31 -23.67 -2.33
#